data_AF-A0A4P1QWM8-F1
#
_entry.id   AF-A0A4P1QWM8-F1
#
_cell.length_a   1.000
_cell.length_b   1.000
_cell.length_c   1.000
_cell.angle_alpha   90.00
_cell.angle_beta   90.00
_cell.angle_gamma   90.00
#
_symmetry.space_group_name_H-M   'P 1'
#
loop_
_entity.id
_entity.type
_entity.pdbx_description
1 polymer ?
#
loop_
_entity_poly.entity_id
_entity_poly.type
_entity_poly.pdbx_seq_one_letter_code
_entity_poly.pdbx_strand_id
1 'polypeptide(L)'
;MVALLGRPRKPMLKDSATSGTIFGYRKGRVSLAIQEDTRQMPIFLIELPMLTSALNKEMASDIVRIALESETKTNKKKLMEEFVWAVYCNGRKVGYSIRRKQMGDDELHVMQHLRGVSMGAGVLPTASDHKESADGEMTYMRARFERVVGSKDSEALYMINPDGAQGPEFSIFFVRPH
;
A
#
# COMPACT_ATOMS: atom_id res chain seq x y z
N MET A 1 -31.59 5.24 -37.85
CA MET A 1 -30.30 4.68 -37.38
C MET A 1 -29.90 5.48 -36.14
N VAL A 2 -29.99 4.87 -34.94
CA VAL A 2 -29.82 5.57 -33.65
C VAL A 2 -28.33 5.71 -33.36
N ALA A 3 -27.85 6.95 -33.25
CA ALA A 3 -26.48 7.25 -32.86
C ALA A 3 -26.29 6.94 -31.37
N LEU A 4 -25.48 5.93 -31.05
CA LEU A 4 -24.95 5.67 -29.72
C LEU A 4 -23.93 6.77 -29.38
N LEU A 5 -24.41 7.88 -28.81
CA LEU A 5 -23.55 8.84 -28.12
C LEU A 5 -22.97 8.15 -26.88
N GLY A 6 -21.77 7.57 -27.04
CA GLY A 6 -20.97 7.09 -25.93
C GLY A 6 -20.79 8.22 -24.92
N ARG A 7 -21.30 8.03 -23.70
CA ARG A 7 -21.04 8.94 -22.58
C ARG A 7 -19.52 9.18 -22.51
N PRO A 8 -19.05 10.42 -22.33
CA PRO A 8 -17.64 10.66 -22.09
C PRO A 8 -17.24 9.84 -20.86
N ARG A 9 -16.34 8.86 -21.04
CA ARG A 9 -15.75 8.15 -19.91
C ARG A 9 -15.05 9.20 -19.07
N LYS A 10 -15.59 9.51 -17.89
CA LYS A 10 -14.86 10.28 -16.88
C LYS A 10 -13.49 9.60 -16.73
N PRO A 11 -12.38 10.35 -16.66
CA PRO A 11 -11.08 9.74 -16.39
C PRO A 11 -11.23 8.88 -15.13
N MET A 12 -10.98 7.57 -15.28
CA MET A 12 -11.26 6.58 -14.22
C MET A 12 -10.34 6.76 -13.01
N LEU A 13 -9.28 7.55 -13.15
CA LEU A 13 -8.28 7.84 -12.12
C LEU A 13 -8.00 9.34 -12.10
N LYS A 14 -7.91 9.94 -10.91
CA LYS A 14 -7.37 11.31 -10.76
C LYS A 14 -5.91 11.32 -11.22
N ASP A 15 -5.50 12.36 -11.94
CA ASP A 15 -4.11 12.55 -12.40
C ASP A 15 -3.09 12.57 -11.24
N SER A 16 -3.56 12.79 -10.01
CA SER A 16 -2.76 12.80 -8.77
C SER A 16 -2.89 11.54 -7.90
N ALA A 17 -3.51 10.47 -8.39
CA ALA A 17 -3.68 9.26 -7.59
C ALA A 17 -2.31 8.66 -7.19
N THR A 18 -2.20 8.19 -5.96
CA THR A 18 -0.98 7.58 -5.43
C THR A 18 -1.03 6.07 -5.66
N SER A 19 0.08 5.42 -5.99
CA SER A 19 0.16 3.96 -6.06
C SER A 19 0.57 3.38 -4.72
N GLY A 20 -0.21 2.45 -4.18
CA GLY A 20 0.16 1.65 -3.03
C GLY A 20 0.41 0.21 -3.48
N THR A 21 1.53 -0.38 -3.03
CA THR A 21 1.88 -1.77 -3.29
C THR A 21 2.08 -2.48 -1.97
N ILE A 22 1.28 -3.51 -1.76
CA ILE A 22 1.46 -4.48 -0.68
C ILE A 22 2.12 -5.70 -1.28
N PHE A 23 3.17 -6.21 -0.67
CA PHE A 23 3.84 -7.41 -1.16
C PHE A 23 4.51 -8.16 -0.02
N GLY A 24 4.74 -9.45 -0.22
CA GLY A 24 5.41 -10.30 0.75
C GLY A 24 5.38 -11.75 0.34
N TYR A 25 6.34 -12.50 0.86
CA TYR A 25 6.37 -13.95 0.73
C TYR A 25 5.17 -14.57 1.45
N ARG A 26 4.65 -15.68 0.94
CA ARG A 26 3.45 -16.36 1.47
C ARG A 26 3.51 -16.64 2.98
N LYS A 27 4.67 -17.04 3.50
CA LYS A 27 4.92 -17.28 4.93
C LYS A 27 5.67 -16.14 5.62
N GLY A 28 6.04 -15.10 4.87
CA GLY A 28 6.78 -13.94 5.37
C GLY A 28 5.87 -12.83 5.90
N ARG A 29 6.51 -11.73 6.30
CA ARG A 29 5.84 -10.47 6.67
C ARG A 29 5.47 -9.67 5.43
N VAL A 30 4.49 -8.78 5.61
CA VAL A 30 4.01 -7.89 4.56
C VAL A 30 4.82 -6.60 4.54
N SER A 31 5.20 -6.16 3.35
CA SER A 31 5.72 -4.83 3.08
C SER A 31 4.69 -3.96 2.36
N LEU A 32 4.65 -2.68 2.73
CA LEU A 32 3.83 -1.64 2.10
C LEU A 32 4.75 -0.56 1.52
N ALA A 33 4.66 -0.35 0.21
CA ALA A 33 5.33 0.72 -0.53
C ALA A 33 4.32 1.70 -1.12
N ILE A 34 4.59 3.00 -1.01
CA ILE A 34 3.75 4.06 -1.56
C ILE A 34 4.58 4.90 -2.54
N GLN A 35 4.09 5.06 -3.76
CA GLN A 35 4.72 5.76 -4.87
C GLN A 35 3.76 6.82 -5.43
N GLU A 36 4.21 8.06 -5.59
CA GLU A 36 3.45 9.08 -6.35
C GLU A 36 3.55 8.79 -7.86
N ASP A 37 4.75 8.46 -8.34
CA ASP A 37 5.03 7.98 -9.69
C ASP A 37 5.65 6.57 -9.62
N THR A 38 5.06 5.60 -10.33
CA THR A 38 5.54 4.20 -10.34
C THR A 38 6.92 4.04 -10.98
N ARG A 39 7.42 5.06 -11.67
CA ARG A 39 8.76 5.11 -12.27
C ARG A 39 9.82 5.60 -11.28
N GLN A 40 9.41 6.21 -10.17
CA GLN A 40 10.27 6.76 -9.14
C GLN A 40 10.35 5.83 -7.93
N MET A 41 11.30 6.10 -7.02
CA MET A 41 11.40 5.36 -5.77
C MET A 41 10.17 5.62 -4.87
N PRO A 42 9.75 4.64 -4.05
CA PRO A 42 8.70 4.85 -3.07
C PRO A 42 9.02 6.01 -2.13
N ILE A 43 8.04 6.89 -1.92
CA ILE A 43 8.12 7.96 -0.91
C ILE A 43 8.00 7.41 0.51
N PHE A 44 7.42 6.22 0.65
CA PHE A 44 7.25 5.52 1.92
C PHE A 44 7.36 4.01 1.71
N LEU A 45 8.11 3.35 2.60
CA LEU A 45 8.26 1.91 2.65
C LEU A 45 8.27 1.46 4.11
N ILE A 46 7.49 0.44 4.44
CA ILE A 46 7.44 -0.14 5.79
C ILE A 46 7.16 -1.63 5.70
N GLU A 47 7.79 -2.41 6.58
CA GLU A 47 7.41 -3.80 6.81
C GLU A 47 6.46 -3.85 8.00
N LEU A 48 5.24 -4.33 7.78
CA LEU A 48 4.20 -4.45 8.79
C LEU A 48 4.48 -5.63 9.73
N PRO A 49 4.09 -5.56 11.01
CA PRO A 49 4.36 -6.62 11.98
C PRO A 49 3.28 -7.71 11.88
N MET A 50 2.95 -8.14 10.65
CA MET A 50 1.95 -9.16 10.37
C MET A 50 2.36 -9.99 9.16
N LEU A 51 1.97 -11.27 9.19
CA LEU A 51 2.23 -12.20 8.09
C LEU A 51 1.31 -11.93 6.90
N THR A 52 1.77 -12.26 5.70
CA THR A 52 0.97 -12.19 4.46
C THR A 52 -0.32 -12.98 4.59
N SER A 53 -0.28 -14.15 5.21
CA SER A 53 -1.46 -14.98 5.46
C SER A 53 -2.47 -14.33 6.41
N ALA A 54 -2.02 -13.51 7.36
CA ALA A 54 -2.91 -12.79 8.27
C ALA A 54 -3.61 -11.64 7.53
N LEU A 55 -2.87 -10.88 6.71
CA LEU A 55 -3.46 -9.81 5.91
C LEU A 55 -4.48 -10.34 4.90
N ASN A 56 -4.17 -11.46 4.23
CA ASN A 56 -5.10 -12.06 3.28
C ASN A 56 -6.41 -12.52 3.93
N LYS A 57 -6.39 -12.93 5.20
CA LYS A 57 -7.62 -13.24 5.96
C LYS A 57 -8.44 -11.99 6.24
N GLU A 58 -7.78 -10.88 6.59
CA GLU A 58 -8.46 -9.60 6.78
C GLU A 58 -9.06 -9.10 5.45
N MET A 59 -8.33 -9.24 4.34
CA MET A 59 -8.82 -8.88 2.99
C MET A 59 -10.05 -9.70 2.57
N ALA A 60 -10.18 -10.94 3.04
CA ALA A 60 -11.35 -11.78 2.80
C ALA A 60 -12.59 -11.36 3.62
N SER A 61 -12.46 -10.40 4.54
CA SER A 61 -13.55 -9.86 5.38
C SER A 61 -14.08 -8.50 4.90
N ASP A 62 -13.98 -8.26 3.59
CA ASP A 62 -14.45 -7.11 2.80
C ASP A 62 -13.77 -5.76 3.04
N ILE A 63 -13.45 -5.40 4.30
CA ILE A 63 -12.85 -4.08 4.57
C ILE A 63 -11.60 -4.20 5.46
N VAL A 64 -10.50 -3.65 4.96
CA VAL A 64 -9.22 -3.60 5.66
C VAL A 64 -8.77 -2.15 5.86
N ARG A 65 -8.50 -1.82 7.12
CA ARG A 65 -8.00 -0.50 7.55
C ARG A 65 -6.67 -0.67 8.25
N ILE A 66 -5.62 -0.11 7.67
CA ILE A 66 -4.30 -0.04 8.31
C ILE A 66 -4.11 1.36 8.85
N ALA A 67 -3.84 1.50 10.14
CA ALA A 67 -3.45 2.77 10.73
C ALA A 67 -1.99 2.70 11.20
N LEU A 68 -1.24 3.74 10.88
CA LEU A 68 0.13 3.96 11.29
C LEU A 68 0.12 5.20 12.19
N GLU A 69 0.34 4.97 13.48
CA GLU A 69 0.38 6.03 14.49
C GLU A 69 1.83 6.31 14.91
N SER A 70 2.28 7.56 14.77
CA SER A 70 3.59 7.97 15.27
C SER A 70 3.48 8.42 16.73
N GLU A 71 4.44 8.09 17.59
CA GLU A 71 4.45 8.60 18.98
C GLU A 71 5.08 10.01 19.08
N THR A 72 5.60 10.54 17.98
CA THR A 72 6.26 11.85 17.91
C THR A 72 5.25 12.97 18.16
N LYS A 73 5.45 13.83 19.17
CA LYS A 73 4.52 14.95 19.45
C LYS A 73 4.80 16.24 18.67
N THR A 74 5.84 16.25 17.84
CA THR A 74 6.28 17.45 17.10
C THR A 74 5.97 17.32 15.62
N ASN A 75 5.52 18.39 14.98
CA ASN A 75 5.25 18.44 13.54
C ASN A 75 6.40 19.02 12.71
N LYS A 76 7.65 18.93 13.21
CA LYS A 76 8.85 19.41 12.51
C LYS A 76 9.16 18.61 11.25
N LYS A 77 8.78 17.32 11.22
CA LYS A 77 8.92 16.43 10.07
C LYS A 77 7.57 16.23 9.41
N LYS A 78 7.55 15.99 8.09
CA LYS A 78 6.32 15.58 7.42
C LYS A 78 5.82 14.26 8.01
N LEU A 79 4.53 14.02 7.99
CA LEU A 79 3.93 12.87 8.67
C LEU A 79 4.50 11.53 8.17
N MET A 80 4.51 11.29 6.85
CA MET A 80 5.13 10.10 6.25
C MET A 80 6.67 10.08 6.38
N GLU A 81 7.31 11.15 6.88
CA GLU A 81 8.75 11.17 7.14
C GLU A 81 9.13 10.55 8.50
N GLU A 82 8.14 10.29 9.37
CA GLU A 82 8.36 9.62 10.65
C GLU A 82 8.89 8.19 10.46
N PHE A 83 9.67 7.75 11.43
CA PHE A 83 10.35 6.46 11.37
C PHE A 83 9.63 5.36 12.13
N VAL A 84 9.17 5.63 13.34
CA VAL A 84 8.56 4.62 14.21
C VAL A 84 7.05 4.77 14.16
N TRP A 85 6.38 3.65 13.88
CA TRP A 85 4.93 3.58 13.72
C TRP A 85 4.37 2.45 14.57
N ALA A 86 3.42 2.76 15.45
CA ALA A 86 2.50 1.76 15.97
C ALA A 86 1.52 1.40 14.85
N VAL A 87 1.43 0.10 14.54
CA VAL A 87 0.63 -0.40 13.44
C VAL A 87 -0.65 -1.01 14.00
N TYR A 88 -1.78 -0.60 13.44
CA TYR A 88 -3.09 -1.15 13.74
C TYR A 88 -3.71 -1.71 12.47
N CYS A 89 -4.35 -2.86 12.58
CA CYS A 89 -5.17 -3.44 11.54
C CYS A 89 -6.61 -3.55 12.07
N ASN A 90 -7.58 -2.95 11.37
CA ASN A 90 -8.99 -2.97 11.74
C ASN A 90 -9.25 -2.58 13.21
N GLY A 91 -8.53 -1.56 13.69
CA GLY A 91 -8.63 -1.03 15.06
C GLY A 91 -7.86 -1.81 16.13
N ARG A 92 -7.19 -2.92 15.78
CA ARG A 92 -6.39 -3.72 16.70
C ARG A 92 -4.91 -3.44 16.50
N LYS A 93 -4.18 -3.11 17.58
CA LYS A 93 -2.72 -2.93 17.53
C LYS A 93 -2.06 -4.26 17.23
N VAL A 94 -1.32 -4.33 16.13
CA VAL A 94 -0.59 -5.54 15.70
C VAL A 94 0.89 -5.49 16.06
N GLY A 95 1.45 -4.29 16.27
CA GLY A 95 2.84 -4.15 16.72
C GLY A 95 3.43 -2.80 16.38
N TYR A 96 4.76 -2.75 16.30
CA TYR A 96 5.52 -1.59 15.88
C TYR A 96 6.33 -1.92 14.62
N SER A 97 6.48 -0.91 13.77
CA SER A 97 7.26 -1.01 12.54
C SER A 97 8.13 0.23 12.35
N ILE A 98 9.25 0.02 11.67
CA ILE A 98 10.19 1.08 11.32
C ILE A 98 10.13 1.31 9.81
N ARG A 99 9.92 2.57 9.41
CA ARG A 99 10.00 3.01 8.02
C ARG A 99 11.40 2.75 7.47
N ARG A 100 11.49 2.12 6.31
CA ARG A 100 12.74 1.87 5.59
C ARG A 100 13.04 3.04 4.66
N LYS A 101 14.28 3.54 4.71
CA LYS A 101 14.79 4.58 3.79
C LYS A 101 15.47 4.01 2.55
N GLN A 102 16.01 2.80 2.67
CA GLN A 102 16.69 2.08 1.60
C GLN A 102 15.90 0.79 1.33
N MET A 103 15.82 0.42 0.07
CA MET A 103 15.21 -0.84 -0.37
C MET A 103 16.28 -1.93 -0.37
N GLY A 104 15.91 -3.13 0.07
CA GLY A 104 16.69 -4.33 -0.18
C GLY A 104 16.42 -4.88 -1.59
N ASP A 105 17.05 -6.01 -1.87
CA ASP A 105 16.98 -6.64 -3.20
C ASP A 105 15.56 -7.08 -3.56
N ASP A 106 14.81 -7.62 -2.59
CA ASP A 106 13.42 -8.03 -2.79
C ASP A 106 12.52 -6.83 -3.13
N GLU A 107 12.64 -5.71 -2.41
CA GLU A 107 11.82 -4.53 -2.70
C GLU A 107 12.19 -3.91 -4.05
N LEU A 108 13.48 -3.87 -4.39
CA LEU A 108 13.95 -3.42 -5.70
C LEU A 108 13.37 -4.31 -6.83
N HIS A 109 13.43 -5.63 -6.67
CA HIS A 109 12.89 -6.61 -7.61
C HIS A 109 11.39 -6.38 -7.84
N VAL A 110 10.62 -6.22 -6.76
CA VAL A 110 9.18 -5.93 -6.83
C VAL A 110 8.92 -4.60 -7.54
N MET A 111 9.62 -3.52 -7.16
CA MET A 111 9.42 -2.21 -7.78
C MET A 111 9.77 -2.19 -9.28
N GLN A 112 10.78 -2.96 -9.69
CA GLN A 112 11.15 -3.10 -11.10
C GLN A 112 10.08 -3.85 -11.90
N HIS A 113 9.63 -5.01 -11.41
CA HIS A 113 8.60 -5.81 -12.10
C HIS A 113 7.28 -5.07 -12.22
N LEU A 114 6.91 -4.30 -11.20
CA LEU A 114 5.64 -3.61 -11.16
C LEU A 114 5.67 -2.23 -11.83
N ARG A 115 6.79 -1.77 -12.38
CA ARG A 115 6.92 -0.41 -12.97
C ARG A 115 5.81 -0.08 -13.98
N GLY A 116 5.44 -1.04 -14.83
CA GLY A 116 4.36 -0.91 -15.83
C GLY A 116 2.96 -1.30 -15.33
N VAL A 117 2.85 -1.77 -14.08
CA VAL A 117 1.58 -2.23 -13.49
C VAL A 117 0.92 -1.07 -12.76
N SER A 118 -0.27 -0.69 -13.22
CA SER A 118 -1.06 0.36 -12.58
C SER A 118 -1.85 -0.17 -11.38
N MET A 119 -2.52 -1.31 -11.54
CA MET A 119 -3.30 -2.00 -10.51
C MET A 119 -3.31 -3.51 -10.79
N GLY A 120 -3.56 -4.31 -9.77
CA GLY A 120 -3.72 -5.76 -9.88
C GLY A 120 -3.08 -6.50 -8.70
N ALA A 121 -3.36 -7.79 -8.60
CA ALA A 121 -2.74 -8.68 -7.63
C ALA A 121 -2.21 -9.92 -8.33
N GLY A 122 -1.17 -10.53 -7.78
CA GLY A 122 -0.58 -11.73 -8.36
C GLY A 122 0.65 -12.23 -7.62
N VAL A 123 1.34 -13.16 -8.26
CA VAL A 123 2.61 -13.73 -7.81
C VAL A 123 3.71 -13.20 -8.71
N LEU A 124 4.83 -12.79 -8.12
CA LEU A 124 6.03 -12.39 -8.84
C LEU A 124 6.99 -13.58 -8.96
N PRO A 125 7.68 -13.74 -10.10
CA PRO A 125 8.72 -14.74 -10.23
C PRO A 125 9.81 -14.46 -9.19
N THR A 126 10.31 -15.51 -8.54
CA THR A 126 11.46 -15.39 -7.66
C THR A 126 12.71 -15.04 -8.47
N ALA A 127 13.54 -14.13 -7.97
CA ALA A 127 14.85 -13.86 -8.57
C ALA A 127 15.64 -15.18 -8.63
N SER A 128 16.16 -15.49 -9.81
CA SER A 128 16.44 -16.83 -10.33
C SER A 128 17.55 -17.67 -9.66
N ASP A 129 18.01 -17.33 -8.46
CA ASP A 129 19.02 -18.10 -7.71
C ASP A 129 18.51 -18.72 -6.40
N HIS A 130 17.28 -18.39 -5.99
CA HIS A 130 16.61 -19.04 -4.86
C HIS A 130 15.48 -19.95 -5.38
N LYS A 131 15.84 -21.16 -5.81
CA LYS A 131 14.87 -22.26 -5.84
C LYS A 131 14.34 -22.42 -4.42
N GLU A 132 13.08 -22.03 -4.23
CA GLU A 132 12.35 -22.09 -2.96
C GLU A 132 12.98 -21.25 -1.85
N SER A 133 12.68 -19.94 -1.84
CA SER A 133 12.66 -19.22 -0.56
C SER A 133 11.85 -20.07 0.43
N ALA A 134 12.39 -20.34 1.62
CA ALA A 134 11.68 -21.11 2.66
C ALA A 134 10.29 -20.50 2.96
N ASP A 135 10.16 -19.19 2.72
CA ASP A 135 8.97 -18.39 2.92
C ASP A 135 7.94 -18.49 1.78
N GLY A 136 8.27 -19.20 0.69
CA GLY A 136 7.38 -19.49 -0.44
C GLY A 136 7.42 -18.44 -1.56
N GLU A 137 6.31 -18.29 -2.26
CA GLU A 137 6.18 -17.36 -3.39
C GLU A 137 5.99 -15.92 -2.94
N MET A 138 6.56 -14.97 -3.71
CA MET A 138 6.36 -13.53 -3.51
C MET A 138 5.00 -13.12 -4.09
N THR A 139 4.08 -12.69 -3.25
CA THR A 139 2.77 -12.18 -3.66
C THR A 139 2.76 -10.66 -3.63
N TYR A 140 1.91 -10.04 -4.46
CA TYR A 140 1.69 -8.61 -4.42
C TYR A 140 0.23 -8.24 -4.69
N MET A 141 -0.14 -7.06 -4.23
CA MET A 141 -1.33 -6.32 -4.59
C MET A 141 -0.94 -4.87 -4.80
N ARG A 142 -1.27 -4.31 -5.96
CA ARG A 142 -1.08 -2.91 -6.30
C ARG A 142 -2.43 -2.27 -6.59
N ALA A 143 -2.65 -1.11 -5.99
CA ALA A 143 -3.85 -0.33 -6.18
C ALA A 143 -3.54 1.16 -6.30
N ARG A 144 -4.50 1.92 -6.84
CA ARG A 144 -4.45 3.38 -6.87
C ARG A 144 -5.27 3.91 -5.71
N PHE A 145 -4.76 4.96 -5.08
CA PHE A 145 -5.34 5.57 -3.89
C PHE A 145 -5.61 7.04 -4.14
N GLU A 146 -6.75 7.49 -3.63
CA GLU A 146 -7.00 8.89 -3.39
C GLU A 146 -6.33 9.29 -2.07
N ARG A 147 -5.40 10.24 -2.15
CA ARG A 147 -4.73 10.80 -0.98
C ARG A 147 -5.51 12.00 -0.47
N VAL A 148 -5.87 11.97 0.81
CA VAL A 148 -6.58 13.03 1.52
C VAL A 148 -5.72 13.50 2.69
N VAL A 149 -5.33 14.77 2.68
CA VAL A 149 -4.57 15.39 3.76
C VAL A 149 -5.55 16.11 4.68
N GLY A 150 -5.72 15.60 5.91
CA GLY A 150 -6.58 16.22 6.91
C GLY A 150 -5.88 17.36 7.65
N SER A 151 -4.62 17.14 8.05
CA SER A 151 -3.78 18.14 8.71
C SER A 151 -2.29 17.80 8.53
N LYS A 152 -1.40 18.55 9.21
CA LYS A 152 0.04 18.19 9.30
C LYS A 152 0.28 16.86 10.05
N ASP A 153 -0.74 16.40 10.76
CA ASP A 153 -0.71 15.28 11.70
C ASP A 153 -1.64 14.15 11.25
N SER A 154 -2.39 14.31 10.15
CA SER A 154 -3.28 13.27 9.64
C SER A 154 -3.34 13.25 8.11
N GLU A 155 -3.07 12.07 7.54
CA GLU A 155 -3.24 11.77 6.12
C GLU A 155 -3.92 10.41 5.93
N ALA A 156 -4.76 10.29 4.91
CA ALA A 156 -5.43 9.05 4.55
C ALA A 156 -5.24 8.72 3.08
N LEU A 157 -5.14 7.43 2.77
CA LEU A 157 -5.13 6.86 1.44
C LEU A 157 -6.33 5.94 1.31
N TYR A 158 -7.27 6.28 0.43
CA TYR A 158 -8.46 5.49 0.16
C TYR A 158 -8.31 4.80 -1.19
N MET A 159 -8.43 3.47 -1.22
CA MET A 159 -8.34 2.72 -2.48
C MET A 159 -9.45 3.18 -3.44
N ILE A 160 -9.06 3.40 -4.70
CA ILE A 160 -9.97 3.76 -5.78
C ILE A 160 -10.44 2.46 -6.44
N ASN A 161 -11.72 2.17 -6.33
CA ASN A 161 -12.32 0.99 -6.96
C ASN A 161 -12.69 1.32 -8.43
N PRO A 162 -12.14 0.60 -9.43
CA PRO A 162 -12.41 0.88 -10.84
C PRO A 162 -13.84 0.52 -11.27
N ASP A 163 -14.52 -0.35 -10.53
CA ASP A 163 -15.87 -0.83 -10.77
C ASP A 163 -16.96 0.11 -10.21
N GLY A 164 -16.57 1.13 -9.44
CA GLY A 164 -17.48 2.08 -8.83
C GLY A 164 -18.21 1.56 -7.60
N ALA A 165 -17.71 0.49 -6.95
CA ALA A 165 -18.22 0.02 -5.67
C ALA A 165 -18.28 1.14 -4.62
N GLN A 166 -19.30 1.12 -3.75
CA GLN A 166 -19.50 2.15 -2.73
C GLN A 166 -18.50 1.98 -1.58
N GLY A 167 -17.47 2.83 -1.58
CA GLY A 167 -16.52 2.97 -0.47
C GLY A 167 -15.24 2.15 -0.63
N PRO A 168 -14.14 2.57 0.01
CA PRO A 168 -12.85 1.92 -0.15
C PRO A 168 -12.77 0.62 0.65
N GLU A 169 -12.59 -0.52 -0.03
CA GLU A 169 -12.35 -1.83 0.62
C GLU A 169 -11.03 -1.83 1.38
N PHE A 170 -10.06 -1.02 0.94
CA PHE A 170 -8.77 -0.88 1.59
C PHE A 170 -8.41 0.58 1.84
N SER A 171 -8.04 0.89 3.08
CA SER A 171 -7.64 2.24 3.50
C SER A 171 -6.40 2.22 4.37
N ILE A 172 -5.53 3.22 4.19
CA ILE A 172 -4.33 3.42 5.01
C ILE A 172 -4.40 4.80 5.66
N PHE A 173 -4.20 4.86 6.97
CA PHE A 173 -4.22 6.09 7.75
C PHE A 173 -2.85 6.32 8.35
N PHE A 174 -2.38 7.56 8.28
CA PHE A 174 -1.21 8.05 8.98
C PHE A 174 -1.69 9.08 9.99
N VAL A 175 -1.31 8.90 11.25
CA VAL A 175 -1.76 9.78 12.33
C VAL A 175 -0.60 10.07 13.27
N ARG A 176 -0.52 11.32 13.71
CA ARG A 176 0.28 11.76 14.84
C ARG A 176 -0.70 12.21 15.93
N PRO A 177 -0.86 11.44 17.03
CA PRO A 177 -1.76 11.80 18.11
C PRO A 177 -1.24 13.06 18.83
N HIS A 178 -2.17 13.93 19.20
CA HIS A 178 -1.91 15.14 19.97
C HIS A 178 -1.72 14.84 21.47
#